data_AF-A0A7S2JYV8-F1
#
_entry.id   AF-A0A7S2JYV8-F1
#
_cell.length_a   1.000
_cell.length_b   1.000
_cell.length_c   1.000
_cell.angle_alpha   90.00
_cell.angle_beta   90.00
_cell.angle_gamma   90.00
#
_symmetry.space_group_name_H-M   'P 1'
#
loop_
_entity.id
_entity.type
_entity.pdbx_description
1 polymer ?
#
loop_
_entity_poly.entity_id
_entity_poly.type
_entity_poly.pdbx_seq_one_letter_code
_entity_poly.pdbx_strand_id
1 'polypeptide(L)'
;MVGSMREKIIKVCTAFGVNMYPWPASPEQAKQKDAVLRKSLQDKQHALRSFQDIMRAEIADLVAPSSGNPKGNAKIEDWRLFCIKEKSIYNVLNHCEEGMALRVNVWYPESDEGKIQALLKAAREGDQQGQGAFLNPDKGAWKSTPPTYIRTNEYTEAFQEVIDTYGIPRYQEANPALITVVTFPFIFGMMYGDVGHGTLLTLAGVYLVRNAESFRHTQPVLFGARFLVLSLGIFAVFAGFMYNDMFSVCLPIFASRFEDPDGDGQFTPTYDVKNSGGPGPYPFGLDWAWGGASNELLFVNSMKMKLSVLFGVLQMIFGLLLRWSNALYDKNMTDFIFECIPMMVFMLCFFGWMDVMILYKWTHPIDNPPNIINSLICMAMGQQDLFPLWHGSVELAQQLMKFIVISVPFCCSQSRSSCCGSTNRRRNKKTMMVTTSCSTRSKGATAWAAMGTGTTISSSARSSSIKLSRPSSTSWALFPTLRPICVSGLSPWPTSSCPKYFSRRPSPWVWRCHSRPTASCSIACLRRGSASPWASCSVWMCWNVSCTLCVCIGWSSRASFTRPVERSSPHTTLRH
;
A
#
# COMPACT_ATOMS: atom_id res chain seq x y z
N MET A 1 -35.67 24.39 -64.67
CA MET A 1 -35.75 23.43 -63.54
C MET A 1 -34.41 23.14 -62.83
N VAL A 2 -33.23 23.43 -63.42
CA VAL A 2 -31.92 22.99 -62.86
C VAL A 2 -31.48 23.73 -61.57
N GLY A 3 -31.98 24.94 -61.30
CA GLY A 3 -31.57 25.76 -60.14
C GLY A 3 -32.02 25.23 -58.77
N SER A 4 -33.30 24.87 -58.62
CA SER A 4 -33.89 24.49 -57.32
C SER A 4 -33.33 23.15 -56.78
N MET A 5 -33.09 22.19 -57.66
CA MET A 5 -32.52 20.89 -57.26
C MET A 5 -31.05 21.01 -56.85
N ARG A 6 -30.27 21.85 -57.55
CA ARG A 6 -28.88 22.14 -57.22
C ARG A 6 -28.73 22.74 -55.83
N GLU A 7 -29.58 23.69 -55.45
CA GLU A 7 -29.56 24.30 -54.12
C GLU A 7 -29.90 23.31 -53.00
N LYS A 8 -30.84 22.39 -53.24
CA LYS A 8 -31.16 21.31 -52.28
C LYS A 8 -29.96 20.37 -52.09
N ILE A 9 -29.29 19.98 -53.18
CA ILE A 9 -28.09 19.15 -53.12
C ILE A 9 -26.96 19.85 -52.38
N ILE A 10 -26.73 21.14 -52.65
CA ILE A 10 -25.75 21.97 -51.94
C ILE A 10 -26.04 21.98 -50.43
N LYS A 11 -27.30 22.22 -50.03
CA LYS A 11 -27.71 22.23 -48.61
C LYS A 11 -27.47 20.90 -47.92
N VAL A 12 -27.76 19.78 -48.60
CA VAL A 12 -27.50 18.43 -48.07
C VAL A 12 -25.99 18.19 -47.94
N CYS A 13 -25.21 18.51 -48.97
CA CYS A 13 -23.74 18.37 -48.94
C CYS A 13 -23.09 19.22 -47.84
N THR A 14 -23.55 20.46 -47.64
CA THR A 14 -23.08 21.30 -46.53
C THR A 14 -23.50 20.75 -45.17
N ALA A 15 -24.70 20.16 -45.05
CA ALA A 15 -25.16 19.54 -43.82
C ALA A 15 -24.31 18.33 -43.41
N PHE A 16 -23.74 17.61 -44.38
CA PHE A 16 -22.78 16.53 -44.17
C PHE A 16 -21.32 16.99 -44.09
N GLY A 17 -21.04 18.31 -44.08
CA GLY A 17 -19.69 18.84 -43.97
C GLY A 17 -18.81 18.68 -45.22
N VAL A 18 -19.42 18.48 -46.39
CA VAL A 18 -18.67 18.32 -47.65
C VAL A 18 -18.24 19.69 -48.18
N ASN A 19 -16.93 19.87 -48.38
CA ASN A 19 -16.36 21.06 -49.01
C ASN A 19 -16.61 21.04 -50.52
N MET A 20 -17.55 21.86 -50.99
CA MET A 20 -17.87 21.99 -52.41
C MET A 20 -17.07 23.13 -53.06
N TYR A 21 -16.48 22.85 -54.23
CA TYR A 21 -15.72 23.83 -55.00
C TYR A 21 -16.42 24.12 -56.35
N PRO A 22 -16.50 25.40 -56.78
CA PRO A 22 -17.14 25.75 -58.04
C PRO A 22 -16.25 25.38 -59.24
N TRP A 23 -16.67 24.36 -59.99
CA TRP A 23 -16.01 23.92 -61.23
C TRP A 23 -16.37 24.84 -62.42
N PRO A 24 -15.39 25.25 -63.26
CA PRO A 24 -15.63 26.08 -64.45
C PRO A 24 -16.36 25.32 -65.57
N ALA A 25 -17.12 26.04 -66.41
CA ALA A 25 -17.95 25.45 -67.47
C ALA A 25 -17.20 25.20 -68.79
N SER A 26 -16.05 25.86 -69.01
CA SER A 26 -15.24 25.73 -70.22
C SER A 26 -13.83 25.18 -69.92
N PRO A 27 -13.22 24.43 -70.85
CA PRO A 27 -11.90 23.83 -70.66
C PRO A 27 -10.79 24.88 -70.56
N GLU A 28 -10.93 26.03 -71.22
CA GLU A 28 -9.96 27.13 -71.14
C GLU A 28 -9.97 27.82 -69.78
N GLN A 29 -11.16 28.10 -69.21
CA GLN A 29 -11.30 28.63 -67.86
C GLN A 29 -10.80 27.64 -66.79
N ALA A 30 -10.91 26.33 -67.05
CA ALA A 30 -10.33 25.30 -66.19
C ALA A 30 -8.80 25.38 -66.15
N LYS A 31 -8.14 25.50 -67.32
CA LYS A 31 -6.69 25.67 -67.41
C LYS A 31 -6.20 26.95 -66.73
N GLN A 32 -6.92 28.06 -66.89
CA GLN A 32 -6.60 29.33 -66.21
C GLN A 32 -6.74 29.23 -64.69
N LYS A 33 -7.83 28.63 -64.19
CA LYS A 33 -8.03 28.42 -62.74
C LYS A 33 -6.97 27.51 -62.14
N ASP A 34 -6.59 26.43 -62.82
CA ASP A 34 -5.52 25.53 -62.38
C ASP A 34 -4.17 26.25 -62.30
N ALA A 35 -3.82 27.06 -63.31
CA ALA A 35 -2.59 27.88 -63.26
C ALA A 35 -2.57 28.86 -62.07
N VAL A 36 -3.68 29.54 -61.79
CA VAL A 36 -3.81 30.45 -60.63
C VAL A 36 -3.72 29.68 -59.30
N LEU A 37 -4.39 28.53 -59.20
CA LEU A 37 -4.37 27.70 -58.00
C LEU A 37 -2.97 27.13 -57.74
N ARG A 38 -2.26 26.67 -58.77
CA ARG A 38 -0.88 26.20 -58.64
C ARG A 38 0.06 27.29 -58.16
N LYS A 39 -0.07 28.51 -58.68
CA LYS A 39 0.69 29.67 -58.20
C LYS A 39 0.39 29.97 -56.74
N SER A 40 -0.90 30.05 -56.37
CA SER A 40 -1.31 30.29 -54.98
C SER A 40 -0.85 29.18 -54.04
N LEU A 41 -0.85 27.93 -54.51
CA LEU A 41 -0.37 26.78 -53.74
C LEU A 41 1.15 26.86 -53.54
N GLN A 42 1.91 27.25 -54.56
CA GLN A 42 3.35 27.47 -54.45
C GLN A 42 3.67 28.61 -53.46
N ASP A 43 2.96 29.73 -53.54
CA ASP A 43 3.13 30.85 -52.62
C ASP A 43 2.80 30.44 -51.17
N LYS A 44 1.70 29.70 -50.96
CA LYS A 44 1.32 29.17 -49.64
C LYS A 44 2.34 28.16 -49.11
N GLN A 45 2.89 27.30 -49.97
CA GLN A 45 3.94 26.36 -49.59
C GLN A 45 5.23 27.08 -49.19
N HIS A 46 5.62 28.13 -49.92
CA HIS A 46 6.77 28.95 -49.58
C HIS A 46 6.58 29.66 -48.23
N ALA A 47 5.41 30.27 -48.01
CA ALA A 47 5.07 30.91 -46.74
C ALA A 47 5.07 29.90 -45.57
N LEU A 48 4.52 28.69 -45.79
CA LEU A 48 4.50 27.64 -44.79
C LEU A 48 5.91 27.16 -44.42
N ARG A 49 6.80 26.98 -45.41
CA ARG A 49 8.20 26.63 -45.15
C ARG A 49 8.91 27.71 -44.34
N SER A 50 8.74 28.97 -44.76
CA SER A 50 9.32 30.12 -44.05
C SER A 50 8.86 30.17 -42.59
N PHE A 51 7.56 29.94 -42.33
CA PHE A 51 7.03 29.86 -40.96
C PHE A 51 7.58 28.67 -40.17
N GLN A 52 7.67 27.49 -40.79
CA GLN A 52 8.25 26.31 -40.15
C GLN A 52 9.70 26.52 -39.74
N ASP A 53 10.48 27.22 -40.58
CA ASP A 53 11.89 27.48 -40.30
C ASP A 53 12.06 28.48 -39.14
N ILE A 54 11.21 29.51 -39.08
CA ILE A 54 11.16 30.42 -37.91
C ILE A 54 10.80 29.63 -36.64
N MET A 55 9.74 28.83 -36.67
CA MET A 55 9.32 28.04 -35.51
C MET A 55 10.41 27.04 -35.07
N ARG A 56 11.11 26.40 -36.01
CA ARG A 56 12.21 25.49 -35.69
C ARG A 56 13.38 26.22 -35.06
N ALA A 57 13.73 27.41 -35.55
CA ALA A 57 14.79 28.23 -34.97
C ALA A 57 14.45 28.65 -33.53
N GLU A 58 13.21 29.04 -33.28
CA GLU A 58 12.73 29.45 -31.96
C GLU A 58 12.68 28.25 -30.98
N ILE A 59 12.22 27.08 -31.43
CA ILE A 59 12.27 25.84 -30.65
C ILE A 59 13.72 25.43 -30.36
N ALA A 60 14.62 25.58 -31.34
CA ALA A 60 16.03 25.25 -31.16
C ALA A 60 16.70 26.15 -30.09
N ASP A 61 16.37 27.45 -30.05
CA ASP A 61 16.86 28.35 -28.99
C ASP A 61 16.35 27.93 -27.60
N LEU A 62 15.09 27.50 -27.49
CA LEU A 62 14.50 27.07 -26.22
C LEU A 62 15.05 25.73 -25.72
N VAL A 63 15.42 24.83 -26.64
CA VAL A 63 16.02 23.52 -26.34
C VAL A 63 17.53 23.61 -26.12
N ALA A 64 18.17 24.68 -26.62
CA ALA A 64 19.60 24.90 -26.45
C ALA A 64 19.99 24.91 -24.95
N PRO A 65 21.18 24.38 -24.61
CA PRO A 65 21.66 24.35 -23.24
C PRO A 65 21.88 25.78 -22.72
N SER A 66 21.31 26.06 -21.55
CA SER A 66 21.28 27.38 -20.90
C SER A 66 22.66 27.89 -20.46
N SER A 67 23.52 26.96 -20.03
CA SER A 67 24.93 27.17 -19.75
C SER A 67 25.70 26.43 -20.83
N GLY A 68 26.74 27.02 -21.44
CA GLY A 68 27.51 26.45 -22.57
C GLY A 68 28.17 25.08 -22.34
N ASN A 69 27.78 24.38 -21.29
CA ASN A 69 28.04 22.98 -21.03
C ASN A 69 27.09 22.10 -21.89
N PRO A 70 27.60 21.26 -22.80
CA PRO A 70 26.77 20.43 -23.68
C PRO A 70 25.94 19.35 -22.96
N LYS A 71 26.19 19.12 -21.65
CA LYS A 71 25.38 18.26 -20.78
C LYS A 71 24.39 19.05 -19.89
N GLY A 72 24.28 20.36 -20.08
CA GLY A 72 23.40 21.23 -19.31
C GLY A 72 21.92 21.03 -19.66
N ASN A 73 21.05 21.54 -18.79
CA ASN A 73 19.62 21.54 -19.02
C ASN A 73 19.24 22.48 -20.18
N ALA A 74 18.15 22.15 -20.87
CA ALA A 74 17.53 23.04 -21.82
C ALA A 74 17.01 24.31 -21.11
N LYS A 75 17.08 25.47 -21.78
CA LYS A 75 16.60 26.75 -21.27
C LYS A 75 15.14 26.71 -20.80
N ILE A 76 14.28 25.99 -21.53
CA ILE A 76 12.88 25.79 -21.13
C ILE A 76 12.72 25.02 -19.82
N GLU A 77 13.58 24.04 -19.56
CA GLU A 77 13.54 23.26 -18.31
C GLU A 77 14.06 24.10 -17.13
N ASP A 78 15.05 24.96 -17.33
CA ASP A 78 15.48 25.90 -16.29
C ASP A 78 14.37 26.88 -15.90
N TRP A 79 13.66 27.44 -16.88
CA TRP A 79 12.50 28.30 -16.63
C TRP A 79 11.37 27.54 -15.92
N ARG A 80 11.12 26.29 -16.31
CA ARG A 80 10.15 25.43 -15.64
C ARG A 80 10.54 25.16 -14.19
N LEU A 81 11.80 24.81 -13.92
CA LEU A 81 12.33 24.59 -12.57
C LEU A 81 12.21 25.85 -11.72
N PHE A 82 12.52 27.01 -12.29
CA PHE A 82 12.32 28.30 -11.64
C PHE A 82 10.85 28.52 -11.25
N CYS A 83 9.91 28.35 -12.19
CA CYS A 83 8.48 28.50 -11.90
C CYS A 83 7.97 27.50 -10.85
N ILE A 84 8.44 26.24 -10.86
CA ILE A 84 8.07 25.23 -9.87
C ILE A 84 8.57 25.63 -8.48
N LYS A 85 9.83 26.08 -8.39
CA LYS A 85 10.42 26.56 -7.14
C LYS A 85 9.63 27.75 -6.59
N GLU A 86 9.38 28.76 -7.41
CA GLU A 86 8.69 29.98 -6.99
C GLU A 86 7.25 29.68 -6.53
N LYS A 87 6.52 28.87 -7.29
CA LYS A 87 5.19 28.39 -6.92
C LYS A 87 5.19 27.64 -5.58
N SER A 88 6.21 26.82 -5.32
CA SER A 88 6.32 26.08 -4.07
C SER A 88 6.54 26.99 -2.86
N ILE A 89 7.34 28.06 -3.02
CA ILE A 89 7.58 29.08 -1.99
C ILE A 89 6.26 29.80 -1.66
N TYR A 90 5.56 30.30 -2.68
CA TYR A 90 4.26 30.94 -2.47
C TYR A 90 3.22 30.01 -1.84
N ASN A 91 3.24 28.72 -2.19
CA ASN A 91 2.33 27.75 -1.59
C ASN A 91 2.61 27.57 -0.08
N VAL A 92 3.88 27.56 0.35
CA VAL A 92 4.25 27.51 1.76
C VAL A 92 3.89 28.82 2.48
N LEU A 93 4.11 29.97 1.85
CA LEU A 93 3.75 31.28 2.40
C LEU A 93 2.24 31.40 2.64
N ASN A 94 1.40 30.81 1.79
CA ASN A 94 -0.06 30.78 1.97
C ASN A 94 -0.52 30.02 3.22
N HIS A 95 0.32 29.17 3.80
CA HIS A 95 0.05 28.46 5.06
C HIS A 95 0.52 29.22 6.30
N CYS A 96 1.17 30.36 6.14
CA CYS A 96 1.62 31.19 7.26
C CYS A 96 0.47 32.05 7.81
N GLU A 97 0.47 32.26 9.12
CA GLU A 97 -0.47 33.18 9.76
C GLU A 97 0.02 34.63 9.58
N GLU A 98 -0.91 35.51 9.19
CA GLU A 98 -0.65 36.93 8.97
C GLU A 98 -0.52 37.69 10.30
N GLY A 99 0.47 38.59 10.37
CA GLY A 99 0.76 39.48 11.50
C GLY A 99 1.84 40.49 11.12
N MET A 100 2.39 41.23 12.10
CA MET A 100 3.57 42.09 11.85
C MET A 100 4.81 41.31 11.38
N ALA A 101 4.87 40.03 11.74
CA ALA A 101 5.80 39.06 11.21
C ALA A 101 5.01 37.79 10.85
N LEU A 102 5.40 37.11 9.78
CA LEU A 102 4.81 35.82 9.39
C LEU A 102 5.10 34.78 10.46
N ARG A 103 4.07 34.06 10.91
CA ARG A 103 4.21 32.97 11.87
C ARG A 103 3.84 31.65 11.20
N VAL A 104 4.65 30.63 11.43
CA VAL A 104 4.40 29.29 10.89
C VAL A 104 4.80 28.25 11.93
N ASN A 105 3.95 27.24 12.10
CA ASN A 105 4.24 26.06 12.91
C ASN A 105 4.69 24.93 11.98
N VAL A 106 5.87 24.37 12.23
CA VAL A 106 6.49 23.37 11.35
C VAL A 106 6.98 22.19 12.18
N TRP A 107 6.77 20.98 11.67
CA TRP A 107 7.38 19.78 12.20
C TRP A 107 8.79 19.62 11.65
N TYR A 108 9.78 19.42 12.52
CA TYR A 108 11.16 19.10 12.13
C TYR A 108 11.72 18.04 13.08
N PRO A 109 12.65 17.20 12.60
CA PRO A 109 13.32 16.24 13.47
C PRO A 109 14.25 16.98 14.43
N GLU A 110 14.22 16.61 15.71
CA GLU A 110 15.01 17.22 16.78
C GLU A 110 16.52 17.27 16.46
N SER A 111 17.04 16.24 15.77
CA SER A 111 18.44 16.18 15.36
C SER A 111 18.89 17.27 14.38
N ASP A 112 17.97 17.86 13.61
CA ASP A 112 18.30 18.89 12.63
C ASP A 112 18.06 20.31 13.16
N GLU A 113 17.63 20.47 14.41
CA GLU A 113 17.37 21.78 15.04
C GLU A 113 18.61 22.70 14.94
N GLY A 114 19.79 22.18 15.27
CA GLY A 114 21.04 22.94 15.21
C GLY A 114 21.39 23.42 13.80
N LYS A 115 21.12 22.59 12.78
CA LYS A 115 21.36 22.97 11.37
C LYS A 115 20.41 24.06 10.92
N ILE A 116 19.13 23.96 11.30
CA ILE A 116 18.11 24.98 10.97
C ILE A 116 18.49 26.31 11.64
N GLN A 117 18.86 26.31 12.91
CA GLN A 117 19.28 27.53 13.61
C GLN A 117 20.52 28.17 12.97
N ALA A 118 21.50 27.38 12.52
CA ALA A 118 22.68 27.87 11.82
C ALA A 118 22.31 28.52 10.47
N LEU A 119 21.42 27.91 9.69
CA LEU A 119 20.94 28.45 8.41
C LEU A 119 20.18 29.76 8.59
N LEU A 120 19.34 29.87 9.64
CA LEU A 120 18.61 31.09 9.95
C LEU A 120 19.55 32.23 10.39
N LYS A 121 20.61 31.92 11.15
CA LYS A 121 21.64 32.90 11.53
C LYS A 121 22.42 33.39 10.31
N ALA A 122 22.87 32.47 9.45
CA ALA A 122 23.59 32.83 8.21
C ALA A 122 22.72 33.68 7.27
N ALA A 123 21.42 33.35 7.16
CA ALA A 123 20.48 34.15 6.37
C ALA A 123 20.29 35.57 6.93
N ARG A 124 20.33 35.72 8.25
CA ARG A 124 20.25 37.04 8.92
C ARG A 124 21.50 37.88 8.71
N GLU A 125 22.68 37.27 8.74
CA GLU A 125 23.96 37.96 8.53
C GLU A 125 24.12 38.46 7.08
N GLY A 126 23.52 37.76 6.12
CA GLY A 126 23.49 38.18 4.71
C GLY A 126 22.53 39.33 4.40
N ASP A 127 21.62 39.66 5.32
CA ASP A 127 20.58 40.67 5.09
C ASP A 127 20.90 41.99 5.80
N GLN A 128 21.04 43.07 5.03
CA GLN A 128 21.47 44.38 5.54
C GLN A 128 20.44 45.03 6.48
N GLN A 129 19.19 44.55 6.48
CA GLN A 129 18.09 45.08 7.30
C GLN A 129 17.96 44.39 8.67
N GLY A 130 18.77 43.37 8.96
CA GLY A 130 18.84 42.71 10.28
C GLY A 130 17.56 41.99 10.73
N GLN A 131 16.54 41.92 9.87
CA GLN A 131 15.29 41.19 10.10
C GLN A 131 15.52 39.70 9.85
N GLY A 132 15.71 38.94 10.92
CA GLY A 132 15.92 37.49 10.85
C GLY A 132 14.67 36.71 11.22
N ALA A 133 14.49 35.54 10.61
CA ALA A 133 13.57 34.54 11.11
C ALA A 133 14.15 33.88 12.37
N PHE A 134 13.32 33.66 13.38
CA PHE A 134 13.70 33.03 14.64
C PHE A 134 12.97 31.69 14.80
N LEU A 135 13.72 30.66 15.18
CA LEU A 135 13.14 29.38 15.56
C LEU A 135 12.78 29.42 17.04
N ASN A 136 11.49 29.24 17.36
CA ASN A 136 11.03 29.05 18.72
C ASN A 136 10.63 27.58 18.91
N PRO A 137 11.46 26.75 19.59
CA PRO A 137 11.12 25.36 19.82
C PRO A 137 9.98 25.25 20.85
N ASP A 138 8.79 24.90 20.39
CA ASP A 138 7.69 24.53 21.29
C ASP A 138 7.97 23.12 21.84
N LYS A 139 8.56 23.02 23.03
CA LYS A 139 8.83 21.74 23.73
C LYS A 139 7.65 21.27 24.60
N GLY A 140 6.49 21.92 24.47
CA GLY A 140 5.29 21.64 25.27
C GLY A 140 4.56 20.36 24.87
N ALA A 141 3.47 20.05 25.59
CA ALA A 141 2.59 18.95 25.24
C ALA A 141 1.86 19.25 23.92
N TRP A 142 2.18 18.49 22.89
CA TRP A 142 1.65 18.65 21.54
C TRP A 142 0.12 18.55 21.51
N LYS A 143 -0.54 19.53 20.88
CA LYS A 143 -1.99 19.47 20.64
C LYS A 143 -2.37 18.48 19.53
N SER A 144 -1.42 18.15 18.64
CA SER A 144 -1.60 17.28 17.49
C SER A 144 -0.52 16.20 17.48
N THR A 145 -0.85 15.03 16.93
CA THR A 145 0.11 13.93 16.77
C THR A 145 1.18 14.32 15.75
N PRO A 146 2.47 14.25 16.10
CA PRO A 146 3.56 14.51 15.15
C PRO A 146 3.61 13.46 14.02
N PRO A 147 4.16 13.81 12.85
CA PRO A 147 4.37 12.88 11.75
C PRO A 147 5.51 11.89 12.04
N THR A 148 5.43 10.70 11.45
CA THR A 148 6.47 9.68 11.54
C THR A 148 7.51 9.90 10.46
N TYR A 149 8.78 10.02 10.82
CA TYR A 149 9.91 10.14 9.90
C TYR A 149 10.89 8.99 10.11
N ILE A 150 11.03 8.14 9.09
CA ILE A 150 11.93 6.98 9.12
C ILE A 150 13.11 7.29 8.20
N ARG A 151 14.32 7.22 8.76
CA ARG A 151 15.55 7.37 7.98
C ARG A 151 15.82 6.08 7.22
N THR A 152 15.71 6.14 5.91
CA THR A 152 16.03 5.03 5.02
C THR A 152 17.38 5.24 4.36
N ASN A 153 18.12 4.15 4.18
CA ASN A 153 19.27 4.08 3.28
C ASN A 153 18.80 3.54 1.92
N GLU A 154 19.65 3.64 0.89
CA GLU A 154 19.33 3.13 -0.47
C GLU A 154 18.92 1.65 -0.49
N TYR A 155 19.40 0.85 0.46
CA TYR A 155 19.04 -0.56 0.59
C TYR A 155 17.67 -0.76 1.24
N THR A 156 17.37 -0.03 2.32
CA THR A 156 16.14 -0.21 3.12
C THR A 156 14.94 0.53 2.53
N GLU A 157 15.16 1.49 1.64
CA GLU A 157 14.12 2.32 1.01
C GLU A 157 13.05 1.46 0.32
N ALA A 158 13.47 0.47 -0.47
CA ALA A 158 12.56 -0.44 -1.17
C ALA A 158 11.66 -1.23 -0.20
N PHE A 159 12.23 -1.73 0.90
CA PHE A 159 11.48 -2.49 1.90
C PHE A 159 10.53 -1.59 2.70
N GLN A 160 10.95 -0.36 2.99
CA GLN A 160 10.11 0.62 3.66
C GLN A 160 8.91 1.02 2.79
N GLU A 161 9.13 1.26 1.49
CA GLU A 161 8.06 1.58 0.55
C GLU A 161 7.01 0.47 0.51
N VAL A 162 7.43 -0.80 0.44
CA VAL A 162 6.51 -1.95 0.49
C VAL A 162 5.66 -1.95 1.75
N ILE A 163 6.21 -1.58 2.90
CA ILE A 163 5.47 -1.55 4.17
C ILE A 163 4.55 -0.35 4.27
N ASP A 164 5.01 0.82 3.82
CA ASP A 164 4.23 2.05 3.83
C ASP A 164 2.98 1.94 2.94
N THR A 165 2.98 1.06 1.92
CA THR A 165 1.77 0.77 1.14
C THR A 165 0.67 0.09 1.95
N TYR A 166 1.01 -0.67 3.01
CA TYR A 166 0.03 -1.26 3.93
C TYR A 166 -0.46 -0.21 4.92
N GLY A 167 0.45 0.61 5.44
CA GLY A 167 0.12 1.72 6.30
C GLY A 167 1.35 2.30 6.99
N ILE A 168 1.32 3.61 7.21
CA ILE A 168 2.39 4.33 7.90
C ILE A 168 2.28 4.06 9.41
N PRO A 169 3.38 3.65 10.07
CA PRO A 169 3.38 3.40 11.52
C PRO A 169 3.11 4.67 12.31
N ARG A 170 2.55 4.51 13.53
CA ARG A 170 2.31 5.63 14.43
C ARG A 170 3.61 6.25 14.90
N TYR A 171 3.51 7.48 15.40
CA TYR A 171 4.67 8.17 15.94
C TYR A 171 5.30 7.36 17.09
N GLN A 172 6.61 7.11 16.98
CA GLN A 172 7.39 6.29 17.92
C GLN A 172 6.92 4.83 18.07
N GLU A 173 6.23 4.28 17.08
CA GLU A 173 5.94 2.85 17.00
C GLU A 173 7.15 2.07 16.44
N ALA A 174 7.38 0.84 16.90
CA ALA A 174 8.41 -0.03 16.36
C ALA A 174 8.18 -0.28 14.86
N ASN A 175 9.19 0.02 14.04
CA ASN A 175 9.11 -0.16 12.60
C ASN A 175 9.28 -1.64 12.22
N PRO A 176 8.28 -2.28 11.56
CA PRO A 176 8.40 -3.67 11.11
C PRO A 176 9.39 -3.85 9.94
N ALA A 177 9.84 -2.75 9.29
CA ALA A 177 10.72 -2.82 8.13
C ALA A 177 12.05 -3.49 8.41
N LEU A 178 12.63 -3.25 9.58
CA LEU A 178 13.93 -3.82 9.95
C LEU A 178 13.93 -5.35 9.91
N ILE A 179 12.83 -5.98 10.35
CA ILE A 179 12.68 -7.44 10.32
C ILE A 179 12.32 -7.91 8.91
N THR A 180 11.44 -7.17 8.25
CA THR A 180 10.95 -7.49 6.90
C THR A 180 12.08 -7.56 5.87
N VAL A 181 13.13 -6.76 6.03
CA VAL A 181 14.34 -6.82 5.18
C VAL A 181 14.89 -8.24 5.03
N VAL A 182 14.83 -9.06 6.07
CA VAL A 182 15.34 -10.44 6.05
C VAL A 182 14.21 -11.44 5.87
N THR A 183 13.10 -11.29 6.61
CA THR A 183 12.04 -12.30 6.62
C THR A 183 11.27 -12.36 5.31
N PHE A 184 11.06 -11.23 4.63
CA PHE A 184 10.31 -11.20 3.37
C PHE A 184 11.06 -11.94 2.25
N PRO A 185 12.35 -11.65 1.98
CA PRO A 185 13.12 -12.45 1.02
C PRO A 185 13.28 -13.91 1.42
N PHE A 186 13.42 -14.21 2.72
CA PHE A 186 13.54 -15.58 3.20
C PHE A 186 12.28 -16.42 2.92
N ILE A 187 11.09 -15.89 3.25
CA ILE A 187 9.81 -16.57 2.99
C ILE A 187 9.59 -16.73 1.48
N PHE A 188 9.91 -15.70 0.69
CA PHE A 188 9.89 -15.82 -0.76
C PHE A 188 10.81 -16.95 -1.25
N GLY A 189 12.02 -17.04 -0.71
CA GLY A 189 12.97 -18.12 -1.04
C GLY A 189 12.41 -19.50 -0.75
N MET A 190 11.76 -19.71 0.41
CA MET A 190 11.12 -21.00 0.74
C MET A 190 9.98 -21.38 -0.23
N MET A 191 9.29 -20.40 -0.80
CA MET A 191 8.21 -20.60 -1.78
C MET A 191 8.74 -20.80 -3.21
N TYR A 192 9.81 -20.10 -3.56
CA TYR A 192 10.42 -20.08 -4.90
C TYR A 192 11.74 -20.86 -4.96
N GLY A 193 11.90 -21.86 -4.07
CA GLY A 193 13.16 -22.55 -3.83
C GLY A 193 13.58 -23.45 -4.99
N ASP A 194 14.35 -22.90 -5.91
CA ASP A 194 15.00 -23.59 -7.03
C ASP A 194 16.34 -22.90 -7.30
N VAL A 195 17.43 -23.67 -7.37
CA VAL A 195 18.78 -23.14 -7.60
C VAL A 195 18.88 -22.45 -8.96
N GLY A 196 18.29 -23.02 -10.01
CA GLY A 196 18.35 -22.51 -11.38
C GLY A 196 17.62 -21.18 -11.52
N HIS A 197 16.33 -21.17 -11.18
CA HIS A 197 15.50 -19.97 -11.24
C HIS A 197 15.98 -18.88 -10.26
N GLY A 198 16.40 -19.26 -9.05
CA GLY A 198 16.98 -18.34 -8.07
C GLY A 198 18.29 -17.70 -8.58
N THR A 199 19.13 -18.45 -9.28
CA THR A 199 20.37 -17.93 -9.87
C THR A 199 20.07 -16.92 -10.97
N LEU A 200 19.09 -17.19 -11.85
CA LEU A 200 18.64 -16.23 -12.87
C LEU A 200 18.11 -14.94 -12.25
N LEU A 201 17.32 -15.04 -11.17
CA LEU A 201 16.81 -13.88 -10.45
C LEU A 201 17.94 -13.08 -9.77
N THR A 202 18.92 -13.78 -9.20
CA THR A 202 20.12 -13.16 -8.61
C THR A 202 20.94 -12.43 -9.67
N LEU A 203 21.17 -13.04 -10.83
CA LEU A 203 21.88 -12.41 -11.95
C LEU A 203 21.14 -11.16 -12.46
N ALA A 204 19.81 -11.22 -12.56
CA ALA A 204 19.00 -10.06 -12.90
C ALA A 204 19.13 -8.95 -11.83
N GLY A 205 19.09 -9.30 -10.54
CA GLY A 205 19.33 -8.35 -9.44
C GLY A 205 20.71 -7.68 -9.51
N VAL A 206 21.76 -8.47 -9.74
CA VAL A 206 23.14 -7.96 -9.91
C VAL A 206 23.24 -7.03 -11.13
N TYR A 207 22.59 -7.38 -12.24
CA TYR A 207 22.54 -6.53 -13.43
C TYR A 207 21.87 -5.17 -13.15
N LEU A 208 20.76 -5.15 -12.40
CA LEU A 208 20.08 -3.92 -12.00
C LEU A 208 20.93 -3.04 -11.08
N VAL A 209 21.64 -3.66 -10.13
CA VAL A 209 22.55 -2.92 -9.23
C VAL A 209 23.73 -2.33 -10.00
N ARG A 210 24.30 -3.06 -10.96
CA ARG A 210 25.43 -2.57 -11.78
C ARG A 210 25.04 -1.43 -12.70
N ASN A 211 23.85 -1.48 -13.32
CA ASN A 211 23.38 -0.48 -14.28
C ASN A 211 22.46 0.58 -13.66
N ALA A 212 22.55 0.78 -12.35
CA ALA A 212 21.64 1.63 -11.58
C ALA A 212 21.48 3.06 -12.13
N GLU A 213 22.57 3.73 -12.51
CA GLU A 213 22.51 5.10 -13.02
C GLU A 213 21.72 5.24 -14.33
N SER A 214 21.79 4.22 -15.20
CA SER A 214 21.02 4.21 -16.43
C SER A 214 19.52 4.07 -16.17
N PHE A 215 19.13 3.27 -15.17
CA PHE A 215 17.73 3.01 -14.85
C PHE A 215 17.07 4.11 -14.01
N ARG A 216 17.85 4.95 -13.34
CA ARG A 216 17.38 6.05 -12.49
C ARG A 216 16.33 6.93 -13.17
N HIS A 217 16.53 7.27 -14.44
CA HIS A 217 15.63 8.14 -15.19
C HIS A 217 14.66 7.39 -16.12
N THR A 218 15.04 6.21 -16.63
CA THR A 218 14.19 5.45 -17.55
C THR A 218 13.10 4.68 -16.82
N GLN A 219 13.41 4.04 -15.68
CA GLN A 219 12.51 3.17 -14.93
C GLN A 219 12.71 3.32 -13.41
N PRO A 220 12.14 4.37 -12.78
CA PRO A 220 12.36 4.67 -11.37
C PRO A 220 11.87 3.57 -10.42
N VAL A 221 10.80 2.85 -10.77
CA VAL A 221 10.28 1.74 -9.96
C VAL A 221 11.27 0.58 -9.90
N LEU A 222 11.88 0.23 -11.03
CA LEU A 222 12.85 -0.86 -11.11
C LEU A 222 14.17 -0.48 -10.42
N PHE A 223 14.53 0.81 -10.49
CA PHE A 223 15.66 1.36 -9.74
C PHE A 223 15.46 1.23 -8.23
N GLY A 224 14.28 1.58 -7.71
CA GLY A 224 13.95 1.40 -6.29
C GLY A 224 14.02 -0.07 -5.87
N ALA A 225 13.46 -0.98 -6.66
CA ALA A 225 13.37 -2.40 -6.32
C ALA A 225 14.67 -3.22 -6.47
N ARG A 226 15.78 -2.63 -6.96
CA ARG A 226 17.03 -3.36 -7.31
C ARG A 226 17.57 -4.25 -6.18
N PHE A 227 17.61 -3.74 -4.95
CA PHE A 227 18.12 -4.47 -3.78
C PHE A 227 17.14 -5.52 -3.26
N LEU A 228 15.85 -5.26 -3.44
CA LEU A 228 14.80 -6.23 -3.11
C LEU A 228 14.94 -7.44 -4.03
N VAL A 229 14.99 -7.24 -5.35
CA VAL A 229 15.14 -8.33 -6.34
C VAL A 229 16.41 -9.15 -6.10
N LEU A 230 17.53 -8.48 -5.81
CA LEU A 230 18.78 -9.16 -5.47
C LEU A 230 18.63 -10.06 -4.24
N SER A 231 18.01 -9.54 -3.18
CA SER A 231 17.79 -10.30 -1.94
C SER A 231 16.86 -11.50 -2.16
N LEU A 232 15.78 -11.32 -2.93
CA LEU A 232 14.87 -12.40 -3.30
C LEU A 232 15.59 -13.55 -4.02
N GLY A 233 16.49 -13.23 -4.96
CA GLY A 233 17.28 -14.21 -5.68
C GLY A 233 18.23 -15.00 -4.77
N ILE A 234 18.98 -14.32 -3.90
CA ILE A 234 19.95 -14.96 -3.00
C ILE A 234 19.26 -15.96 -2.07
N PHE A 235 18.13 -15.60 -1.47
CA PHE A 235 17.38 -16.51 -0.60
C PHE A 235 16.69 -17.64 -1.37
N ALA A 236 16.27 -17.42 -2.62
CA ALA A 236 15.75 -18.49 -3.49
C ALA A 236 16.84 -19.52 -3.84
N VAL A 237 18.07 -19.08 -4.12
CA VAL A 237 19.21 -19.98 -4.32
C VAL A 237 19.51 -20.79 -3.05
N PHE A 238 19.54 -20.13 -1.90
CA PHE A 238 19.74 -20.80 -0.61
C PHE A 238 18.67 -21.88 -0.35
N ALA A 239 17.39 -21.55 -0.54
CA ALA A 239 16.30 -22.49 -0.36
C ALA A 239 16.32 -23.61 -1.42
N GLY A 240 16.69 -23.31 -2.67
CA GLY A 240 16.88 -24.31 -3.72
C GLY A 240 17.96 -25.33 -3.36
N PHE A 241 19.07 -24.88 -2.77
CA PHE A 241 20.11 -25.77 -2.26
C PHE A 241 19.62 -26.63 -1.08
N MET A 242 18.79 -26.08 -0.20
CA MET A 242 18.17 -26.84 0.90
C MET A 242 17.19 -27.90 0.39
N TYR A 243 16.43 -27.63 -0.67
CA TYR A 243 15.55 -28.60 -1.33
C TYR A 243 16.28 -29.55 -2.27
N ASN A 244 17.55 -29.26 -2.59
CA ASN A 244 18.37 -29.98 -3.56
C ASN A 244 17.69 -30.09 -4.94
N ASP A 245 17.13 -28.98 -5.42
CA ASP A 245 16.41 -28.91 -6.70
C ASP A 245 17.00 -27.82 -7.61
N MET A 246 17.45 -28.24 -8.80
CA MET A 246 17.92 -27.36 -9.86
C MET A 246 17.19 -27.70 -11.16
N PHE A 247 16.27 -26.84 -11.60
CA PHE A 247 15.43 -27.08 -12.79
C PHE A 247 14.70 -28.43 -12.77
N SER A 248 14.17 -28.84 -11.61
CA SER A 248 13.52 -30.15 -11.38
C SER A 248 14.48 -31.35 -11.41
N VAL A 249 15.79 -31.12 -11.25
CA VAL A 249 16.82 -32.17 -11.20
C VAL A 249 17.58 -32.09 -9.88
N CYS A 250 17.72 -33.23 -9.20
CA CYS A 250 18.47 -33.34 -7.96
C CYS A 250 19.98 -33.32 -8.20
N LEU A 251 20.74 -32.60 -7.36
CA LEU A 251 22.19 -32.54 -7.45
C LEU A 251 22.83 -33.58 -6.50
N PRO A 252 23.72 -34.47 -6.99
CA PRO A 252 24.46 -35.38 -6.13
C PRO A 252 25.65 -34.66 -5.49
N ILE A 253 25.39 -33.78 -4.51
CA ILE A 253 26.42 -32.99 -3.83
C ILE A 253 27.23 -33.87 -2.87
N PHE A 254 26.56 -34.76 -2.13
CA PHE A 254 27.17 -35.70 -1.21
C PHE A 254 26.74 -37.13 -1.52
N ALA A 255 27.44 -38.12 -0.97
CA ALA A 255 27.02 -39.53 -1.06
C ALA A 255 25.62 -39.70 -0.45
N SER A 256 24.73 -40.39 -1.16
CA SER A 256 23.39 -40.70 -0.65
C SER A 256 23.49 -41.59 0.58
N ARG A 257 22.47 -41.50 1.44
CA ARG A 257 22.28 -42.40 2.58
C ARG A 257 21.23 -43.47 2.29
N PHE A 258 20.86 -43.64 1.02
CA PHE A 258 20.03 -44.71 0.53
C PHE A 258 20.82 -45.56 -0.47
N GLU A 259 20.78 -46.87 -0.28
CA GLU A 259 21.39 -47.85 -1.17
C GLU A 259 20.32 -48.83 -1.66
N ASP A 260 20.44 -49.27 -2.90
CA ASP A 260 19.67 -50.37 -3.47
C ASP A 260 20.58 -51.61 -3.47
N PRO A 261 20.49 -52.50 -2.47
CA PRO A 261 21.40 -53.64 -2.33
C PRO A 261 21.21 -54.69 -3.42
N ASP A 262 19.97 -54.82 -3.92
CA ASP A 262 19.54 -55.91 -4.80
C ASP A 262 19.31 -55.46 -6.25
N GLY A 263 19.26 -54.14 -6.52
CA GLY A 263 18.99 -53.59 -7.84
C GLY A 263 17.53 -53.68 -8.27
N ASP A 264 16.64 -54.02 -7.33
CA ASP A 264 15.20 -54.23 -7.52
C ASP A 264 14.41 -52.92 -7.43
N GLY A 265 15.08 -51.77 -7.27
CA GLY A 265 14.47 -50.46 -7.11
C GLY A 265 13.96 -50.18 -5.68
N GLN A 266 14.33 -51.02 -4.71
CA GLN A 266 14.00 -50.82 -3.29
C GLN A 266 15.18 -50.17 -2.57
N PHE A 267 15.14 -48.85 -2.47
CA PHE A 267 16.11 -48.08 -1.70
C PHE A 267 15.91 -48.32 -0.20
N THR A 268 16.94 -48.87 0.45
CA THR A 268 16.99 -49.07 1.90
C THR A 268 17.89 -48.01 2.55
N PRO A 269 17.53 -47.50 3.74
CA PRO A 269 18.34 -46.50 4.43
C PRO A 269 19.63 -47.13 4.97
N THR A 270 20.78 -46.61 4.54
CA THR A 270 22.12 -46.98 5.03
C THR A 270 22.46 -46.26 6.35
N TYR A 271 21.63 -45.31 6.77
CA TYR A 271 21.79 -44.55 8.02
C TYR A 271 20.95 -45.14 9.16
N ASP A 272 21.39 -44.89 10.38
CA ASP A 272 20.74 -45.44 11.57
C ASP A 272 19.45 -44.68 11.92
N VAL A 273 18.32 -45.28 11.60
CA VAL A 273 16.97 -44.73 11.86
C VAL A 273 16.59 -44.82 13.35
N LYS A 274 17.32 -45.61 14.16
CA LYS A 274 17.01 -45.86 15.58
C LYS A 274 17.86 -45.06 16.56
N ASN A 275 18.69 -44.12 16.09
CA ASN A 275 19.59 -43.31 16.93
C ASN A 275 20.50 -44.17 17.85
N SER A 276 20.97 -45.31 17.36
CA SER A 276 21.91 -46.23 18.04
C SER A 276 23.38 -45.82 17.89
N GLY A 277 23.67 -44.66 17.27
CA GLY A 277 25.02 -44.11 17.09
C GLY A 277 25.69 -44.45 15.75
N GLY A 278 24.94 -44.92 14.75
CA GLY A 278 25.44 -45.17 13.40
C GLY A 278 25.67 -43.90 12.54
N PRO A 279 26.00 -44.06 11.24
CA PRO A 279 26.16 -42.93 10.33
C PRO A 279 24.88 -42.09 10.26
N GLY A 280 25.04 -40.77 10.39
CA GLY A 280 23.94 -39.81 10.44
C GLY A 280 23.25 -39.54 9.10
N PRO A 281 22.17 -38.72 9.11
CA PRO A 281 21.41 -38.38 7.91
C PRO A 281 22.25 -37.60 6.88
N TYR A 282 21.67 -37.38 5.70
CA TYR A 282 22.29 -36.60 4.63
C TYR A 282 22.77 -35.22 5.17
N PRO A 283 24.03 -34.82 4.90
CA PRO A 283 24.68 -33.73 5.62
C PRO A 283 24.11 -32.34 5.30
N PHE A 284 23.50 -32.14 4.13
CA PHE A 284 23.02 -30.82 3.72
C PHE A 284 21.85 -30.92 2.74
N GLY A 285 20.68 -30.40 3.14
CA GLY A 285 19.48 -30.39 2.31
C GLY A 285 18.81 -31.76 2.17
N LEU A 286 18.06 -31.95 1.09
CA LEU A 286 17.38 -33.21 0.79
C LEU A 286 18.31 -34.19 0.06
N ASP A 287 18.26 -35.47 0.44
CA ASP A 287 18.99 -36.53 -0.27
C ASP A 287 18.50 -36.64 -1.72
N TRP A 288 19.45 -36.70 -2.66
CA TRP A 288 19.14 -36.78 -4.09
C TRP A 288 18.47 -38.10 -4.49
N ALA A 289 18.61 -39.17 -3.68
CA ALA A 289 17.93 -40.44 -3.91
C ALA A 289 16.39 -40.36 -3.88
N TRP A 290 15.83 -39.28 -3.30
CA TRP A 290 14.39 -39.03 -3.37
C TRP A 290 13.92 -38.59 -4.76
N GLY A 291 14.82 -38.08 -5.61
CA GLY A 291 14.48 -37.63 -6.96
C GLY A 291 14.05 -38.80 -7.84
N GLY A 292 12.78 -38.84 -8.23
CA GLY A 292 12.23 -39.91 -9.07
C GLY A 292 11.73 -41.13 -8.30
N ALA A 293 11.69 -41.08 -6.98
CA ALA A 293 11.07 -42.13 -6.16
C ALA A 293 9.53 -42.04 -6.25
N SER A 294 8.84 -43.19 -6.28
CA SER A 294 7.37 -43.23 -6.37
C SER A 294 6.67 -42.61 -5.14
N ASN A 295 7.36 -42.53 -4.01
CA ASN A 295 6.90 -41.97 -2.74
C ASN A 295 7.48 -40.57 -2.42
N GLU A 296 8.19 -39.94 -3.36
CA GLU A 296 8.77 -38.59 -3.20
C GLU A 296 7.71 -37.57 -2.75
N LEU A 297 6.57 -37.57 -3.44
CA LEU A 297 5.51 -36.58 -3.21
C LEU A 297 4.89 -36.71 -1.81
N LEU A 298 4.81 -37.92 -1.27
CA LEU A 298 4.30 -38.18 0.09
C LEU A 298 5.28 -37.63 1.15
N PHE A 299 6.58 -37.86 0.95
CA PHE A 299 7.62 -37.40 1.88
C PHE A 299 7.80 -35.88 1.84
N VAL A 300 8.03 -35.32 0.64
CA VAL A 300 8.31 -33.89 0.44
C VAL A 300 7.12 -33.03 0.85
N ASN A 301 5.89 -33.46 0.57
CA ASN A 301 4.70 -32.72 1.01
C ASN A 301 4.55 -32.71 2.54
N SER A 302 4.77 -33.87 3.19
CA SER A 302 4.74 -33.95 4.66
C SER A 302 5.78 -33.04 5.31
N MET A 303 7.00 -33.01 4.76
CA MET A 303 8.09 -32.16 5.22
C MET A 303 7.78 -30.67 5.01
N LYS A 304 7.37 -30.26 3.80
CA LYS A 304 7.06 -28.86 3.48
C LYS A 304 5.91 -28.32 4.33
N MET A 305 4.86 -29.13 4.57
CA MET A 305 3.76 -28.74 5.46
C MET A 305 4.27 -28.47 6.88
N LYS A 306 5.04 -29.39 7.48
CA LYS A 306 5.59 -29.21 8.83
C LYS A 306 6.54 -28.02 8.93
N LEU A 307 7.41 -27.85 7.94
CA LEU A 307 8.33 -26.72 7.84
C LEU A 307 7.58 -25.38 7.78
N SER A 308 6.51 -25.31 7.00
CA SER A 308 5.67 -24.11 6.88
C SER A 308 5.01 -23.72 8.19
N VAL A 309 4.57 -24.70 8.99
CA VAL A 309 4.00 -24.46 10.32
C VAL A 309 5.07 -23.89 11.25
N LEU A 310 6.25 -24.51 11.34
CA LEU A 310 7.35 -24.06 12.20
C LEU A 310 7.74 -22.60 11.92
N PHE A 311 7.98 -22.25 10.65
CA PHE A 311 8.32 -20.88 10.29
C PHE A 311 7.16 -19.91 10.47
N GLY A 312 5.93 -20.34 10.22
CA GLY A 312 4.73 -19.53 10.43
C GLY A 312 4.55 -19.14 11.91
N VAL A 313 4.71 -20.10 12.83
CA VAL A 313 4.60 -19.85 14.27
C VAL A 313 5.74 -18.96 14.75
N LEU A 314 6.98 -19.21 14.30
CA LEU A 314 8.11 -18.34 14.59
C LEU A 314 7.85 -16.89 14.13
N GLN A 315 7.36 -16.69 12.90
CA GLN A 315 7.04 -15.36 12.38
C GLN A 315 5.94 -14.66 13.20
N MET A 316 4.89 -15.39 13.59
CA MET A 316 3.83 -14.84 14.44
C MET A 316 4.35 -14.45 15.83
N ILE A 317 5.24 -15.24 16.43
CA ILE A 317 5.90 -14.92 17.71
C ILE A 317 6.72 -13.63 17.56
N PHE A 318 7.47 -13.45 16.47
CA PHE A 318 8.20 -12.20 16.24
C PHE A 318 7.26 -10.97 16.15
N GLY A 319 6.11 -11.10 15.49
CA GLY A 319 5.09 -10.05 15.46
C GLY A 319 4.57 -9.69 16.85
N LEU A 320 4.38 -10.68 17.72
CA LEU A 320 3.98 -10.49 19.12
C LEU A 320 5.07 -9.81 19.96
N LEU A 321 6.34 -10.14 19.71
CA LEU A 321 7.47 -9.49 20.38
C LEU A 321 7.56 -7.99 20.05
N LEU A 322 7.24 -7.58 18.80
CA LEU A 322 7.15 -6.17 18.45
C LEU A 322 6.04 -5.45 19.23
N ARG A 323 4.87 -6.09 19.38
CA ARG A 323 3.76 -5.55 20.19
C ARG A 323 4.19 -5.39 21.65
N TRP A 324 4.90 -6.36 22.20
CA TRP A 324 5.46 -6.28 23.56
C TRP A 324 6.43 -5.11 23.70
N SER A 325 7.31 -4.91 22.72
CA SER A 325 8.25 -3.77 22.71
C SER A 325 7.52 -2.44 22.72
N ASN A 326 6.44 -2.30 21.93
CA ASN A 326 5.62 -1.09 21.91
C ASN A 326 4.92 -0.83 23.26
N ALA A 327 4.33 -1.87 23.86
CA ALA A 327 3.67 -1.74 25.15
C ALA A 327 4.64 -1.35 26.28
N LEU A 328 5.89 -1.87 26.23
CA LEU A 328 6.95 -1.47 27.16
C LEU A 328 7.38 -0.02 26.95
N TYR A 329 7.54 0.40 25.70
CA TYR A 329 7.95 1.75 25.32
C TYR A 329 6.92 2.81 25.75
N ASP A 330 5.64 2.55 25.48
CA ASP A 330 4.53 3.45 25.84
C ASP A 330 4.20 3.42 27.35
N LYS A 331 4.81 2.50 28.12
CA LYS A 331 4.57 2.25 29.55
C LYS A 331 3.09 1.97 29.88
N ASN A 332 2.33 1.46 28.92
CA ASN A 332 0.92 1.11 29.07
C ASN A 332 0.77 -0.28 29.71
N MET A 333 0.85 -0.32 31.04
CA MET A 333 0.77 -1.56 31.83
C MET A 333 -0.53 -2.34 31.61
N THR A 334 -1.63 -1.66 31.24
CA THR A 334 -2.91 -2.32 30.96
C THR A 334 -2.82 -3.21 29.72
N ASP A 335 -2.25 -2.69 28.64
CA ASP A 335 -2.16 -3.40 27.36
C ASP A 335 -1.11 -4.50 27.43
N PHE A 336 -0.06 -4.27 28.22
CA PHE A 336 0.93 -5.29 28.52
C PHE A 336 0.31 -6.50 29.25
N ILE A 337 -0.43 -6.28 30.34
CA ILE A 337 -0.94 -7.38 31.16
C ILE A 337 -2.09 -8.10 30.45
N PHE A 338 -3.06 -7.35 29.93
CA PHE A 338 -4.32 -7.96 29.48
C PHE A 338 -4.39 -8.26 27.98
N GLU A 339 -3.52 -7.71 27.15
CA GLU A 339 -3.47 -8.05 25.72
C GLU A 339 -2.23 -8.89 25.42
N CYS A 340 -1.04 -8.40 25.79
CA CYS A 340 0.23 -8.98 25.38
C CYS A 340 0.51 -10.36 26.01
N ILE A 341 0.29 -10.52 27.33
CA ILE A 341 0.53 -11.79 28.04
C ILE A 341 -0.44 -12.89 27.58
N PRO A 342 -1.77 -12.73 27.65
CA PRO A 342 -2.68 -13.79 27.23
C PRO A 342 -2.52 -14.17 25.76
N MET A 343 -2.21 -13.23 24.87
CA MET A 343 -1.96 -13.53 23.46
C MET A 343 -0.70 -14.39 23.26
N MET A 344 0.37 -14.12 24.03
CA MET A 344 1.58 -14.94 24.01
C MET A 344 1.32 -16.35 24.56
N VAL A 345 0.64 -16.45 25.72
CA VAL A 345 0.31 -17.74 26.34
C VAL A 345 -0.57 -18.58 25.40
N PHE A 346 -1.58 -17.97 24.78
CA PHE A 346 -2.42 -18.65 23.80
C PHE A 346 -1.60 -19.22 22.64
N MET A 347 -0.73 -18.40 22.05
CA MET A 347 0.08 -18.81 20.90
C MET A 347 1.09 -19.91 21.23
N LEU A 348 1.78 -19.82 22.37
CA LEU A 348 2.74 -20.84 22.79
C LEU A 348 2.07 -22.15 23.21
N CYS A 349 0.95 -22.09 23.94
CA CYS A 349 0.27 -23.29 24.42
C CYS A 349 -0.44 -24.08 23.30
N PHE A 350 -0.96 -23.41 22.27
CA PHE A 350 -1.65 -24.10 21.17
C PHE A 350 -0.70 -24.43 20.01
N PHE A 351 -0.12 -23.40 19.40
CA PHE A 351 0.74 -23.58 18.22
C PHE A 351 2.17 -23.99 18.59
N GLY A 352 2.72 -23.43 19.67
CA GLY A 352 4.04 -23.85 20.17
C GLY A 352 4.05 -25.32 20.61
N TRP A 353 2.95 -25.85 21.15
CA TRP A 353 2.83 -27.28 21.44
C TRP A 353 2.87 -28.14 20.16
N MET A 354 2.21 -27.68 19.09
CA MET A 354 2.28 -28.36 17.78
C MET A 354 3.73 -28.43 17.26
N ASP A 355 4.48 -27.33 17.38
CA ASP A 355 5.89 -27.28 16.97
C ASP A 355 6.76 -28.24 17.79
N VAL A 356 6.55 -28.30 19.12
CA VAL A 356 7.24 -29.26 20.00
C VAL A 356 6.92 -30.70 19.58
N MET A 357 5.66 -31.02 19.27
CA MET A 357 5.30 -32.37 18.78
C MET A 357 5.98 -32.71 17.44
N ILE A 358 6.09 -31.75 16.51
CA ILE A 358 6.79 -31.94 15.23
C ILE A 358 8.28 -32.23 15.48
N LEU A 359 8.94 -31.41 16.28
CA LEU A 359 10.37 -31.56 16.59
C LEU A 359 10.66 -32.85 17.38
N TYR A 360 9.78 -33.21 18.32
CA TYR A 360 9.91 -34.46 19.07
C TYR A 360 9.79 -35.67 18.15
N LYS A 361 8.79 -35.66 17.25
CA LYS A 361 8.61 -36.74 16.26
C LYS A 361 9.78 -36.87 15.28
N TRP A 362 10.52 -35.79 15.01
CA TRP A 362 11.72 -35.84 14.17
C TRP A 362 12.98 -36.30 14.91
N THR A 363 13.03 -36.19 16.23
CA THR A 363 14.23 -36.50 17.02
C THR A 363 14.20 -37.89 17.65
N HIS A 364 13.01 -38.46 17.90
CA HIS A 364 12.87 -39.75 18.58
C HIS A 364 12.25 -40.81 17.66
N PRO A 365 12.86 -42.01 17.55
CA PRO A 365 12.25 -43.14 16.86
C PRO A 365 11.07 -43.66 17.69
N ILE A 366 9.87 -43.69 17.09
CA ILE A 366 8.64 -44.19 17.71
C ILE A 366 8.13 -45.35 16.86
N ASP A 367 7.94 -46.53 17.45
CA ASP A 367 7.51 -47.73 16.72
C ASP A 367 6.11 -47.58 16.09
N ASN A 368 5.19 -46.87 16.78
CA ASN A 368 3.86 -46.52 16.28
C ASN A 368 3.71 -44.98 16.26
N PRO A 369 4.13 -44.30 15.19
CA PRO A 369 4.16 -42.85 15.16
C PRO A 369 2.75 -42.25 15.09
N PRO A 370 2.32 -41.45 16.08
CA PRO A 370 0.99 -40.85 16.08
C PRO A 370 0.81 -39.81 14.97
N ASN A 371 -0.44 -39.64 14.55
CA ASN A 371 -0.85 -38.57 13.64
C ASN A 371 -1.01 -37.28 14.45
N ILE A 372 -0.09 -36.32 14.26
CA ILE A 372 -0.05 -35.04 15.00
C ILE A 372 -1.40 -34.30 14.94
N ILE A 373 -2.08 -34.34 13.80
CA ILE A 373 -3.41 -33.73 13.61
C ILE A 373 -4.43 -34.36 14.54
N ASN A 374 -4.45 -35.70 14.66
CA ASN A 374 -5.39 -36.40 15.52
C ASN A 374 -5.10 -36.07 17.00
N SER A 375 -3.82 -36.05 17.41
CA SER A 375 -3.44 -35.67 18.77
C SER A 375 -3.86 -34.23 19.11
N LEU A 376 -3.79 -33.29 18.15
CA LEU A 376 -4.26 -31.91 18.35
C LEU A 376 -5.79 -31.84 18.47
N ILE A 377 -6.53 -32.62 17.66
CA ILE A 377 -7.99 -32.72 17.75
C ILE A 377 -8.40 -33.31 19.11
N CYS A 378 -7.74 -34.37 19.55
CA CYS A 378 -7.99 -34.99 20.85
C CYS A 378 -7.72 -34.02 22.01
N MET A 379 -6.66 -33.20 21.92
CA MET A 379 -6.38 -32.13 22.87
C MET A 379 -7.52 -31.10 22.92
N ALA A 380 -8.02 -30.65 21.77
CA ALA A 380 -9.11 -29.67 21.71
C ALA A 380 -10.47 -30.24 22.15
N MET A 381 -10.75 -31.51 21.86
CA MET A 381 -11.99 -32.19 22.22
C MET A 381 -11.97 -32.81 23.62
N GLY A 382 -10.82 -32.82 24.31
CA GLY A 382 -10.65 -33.45 25.61
C GLY A 382 -10.76 -34.98 25.60
N GLN A 383 -10.52 -35.61 24.45
CA GLN A 383 -10.55 -37.06 24.28
C GLN A 383 -9.17 -37.68 24.61
N GLN A 384 -9.15 -38.95 25.03
CA GLN A 384 -7.90 -39.67 25.25
C GLN A 384 -7.26 -40.03 23.91
N ASP A 385 -5.96 -39.72 23.76
CA ASP A 385 -5.17 -40.13 22.61
C ASP A 385 -4.76 -41.60 22.75
N LEU A 386 -5.06 -42.42 21.75
CA LEU A 386 -4.73 -43.86 21.74
C LEU A 386 -3.23 -44.11 21.54
N PHE A 387 -2.49 -43.13 20.97
CA PHE A 387 -1.06 -43.24 20.70
C PHE A 387 -0.29 -42.04 21.30
N PRO A 388 -0.03 -42.03 22.61
CA PRO A 388 0.70 -40.95 23.24
C PRO A 388 2.16 -40.88 22.74
N LEU A 389 2.67 -39.65 22.51
CA LEU A 389 4.05 -39.41 22.08
C LEU A 389 5.08 -39.94 23.09
N TRP A 390 4.85 -39.67 24.38
CA TRP A 390 5.63 -40.18 25.51
C TRP A 390 4.76 -40.26 26.76
N HIS A 391 5.22 -40.97 27.78
CA HIS A 391 4.50 -41.09 29.05
C HIS A 391 4.34 -39.72 29.73
N GLY A 392 3.11 -39.21 29.79
CA GLY A 392 2.78 -37.89 30.35
C GLY A 392 2.47 -36.79 29.32
N SER A 393 2.60 -37.06 28.01
CA SER A 393 2.29 -36.07 26.97
C SER A 393 0.82 -35.63 26.97
N VAL A 394 -0.09 -36.56 27.30
CA VAL A 394 -1.54 -36.31 27.40
C VAL A 394 -1.87 -35.39 28.57
N GLU A 395 -1.22 -35.59 29.72
CA GLU A 395 -1.41 -34.74 30.90
C GLU A 395 -0.94 -33.31 30.63
N LEU A 396 0.23 -33.16 29.98
CA LEU A 396 0.76 -31.86 29.59
C LEU A 396 -0.17 -31.17 28.59
N ALA A 397 -0.65 -31.87 27.56
CA ALA A 397 -1.60 -31.31 26.59
C ALA A 397 -2.90 -30.82 27.27
N GLN A 398 -3.42 -31.57 28.24
CA GLN A 398 -4.58 -31.16 29.04
C GLN A 398 -4.28 -29.94 29.93
N GLN A 399 -3.08 -29.84 30.51
CA GLN A 399 -2.67 -28.66 31.28
C GLN A 399 -2.55 -27.43 30.39
N LEU A 400 -1.95 -27.54 29.21
CA LEU A 400 -1.86 -26.47 28.22
C LEU A 400 -3.25 -26.00 27.76
N MET A 401 -4.19 -26.92 27.56
CA MET A 401 -5.57 -26.57 27.22
C MET A 401 -6.27 -25.77 28.34
N LYS A 402 -6.00 -26.05 29.62
CA LYS A 402 -6.51 -25.25 30.74
C LYS A 402 -5.97 -23.82 30.69
N PHE A 403 -4.68 -23.62 30.40
CA PHE A 403 -4.11 -22.28 30.24
C PHE A 403 -4.75 -21.51 29.08
N ILE A 404 -5.03 -22.18 27.96
CA ILE A 404 -5.73 -21.58 26.82
C ILE A 404 -7.13 -21.10 27.23
N VAL A 405 -7.92 -21.94 27.89
CA VAL A 405 -9.28 -21.58 28.34
C VAL A 405 -9.27 -20.39 29.32
N ILE A 406 -8.25 -20.28 30.17
CA ILE A 406 -8.09 -19.16 31.11
C ILE A 406 -7.68 -17.87 30.37
N SER A 407 -6.85 -17.96 29.33
CA SER A 407 -6.34 -16.81 28.59
C SER A 407 -7.44 -16.00 27.86
N VAL A 408 -8.47 -16.67 27.35
CA VAL A 408 -9.58 -16.05 26.59
C VAL A 408 -10.38 -15.03 27.43
N PRO A 409 -10.98 -15.39 28.58
CA PRO A 409 -11.71 -14.44 29.40
C PRO A 409 -10.78 -13.36 29.98
N PHE A 410 -9.51 -13.69 30.24
CA PHE A 410 -8.53 -12.73 30.74
C PHE A 410 -8.27 -11.61 29.72
N CYS A 411 -8.14 -11.94 28.43
CA CYS A 411 -8.00 -10.97 27.36
C CYS A 411 -9.27 -10.12 27.16
N CYS A 412 -10.45 -10.74 27.17
CA CYS A 412 -11.71 -10.02 27.00
C CYS A 412 -12.06 -9.08 28.18
N SER A 413 -11.50 -9.32 29.38
CA SER A 413 -11.77 -8.53 30.58
C SER A 413 -11.36 -7.06 30.44
N GLN A 414 -10.35 -6.73 29.62
CA GLN A 414 -9.81 -5.38 29.48
C GLN A 414 -10.80 -4.41 28.81
N SER A 415 -11.52 -4.85 27.78
CA SER A 415 -12.48 -4.02 27.05
C SER A 415 -13.59 -3.50 27.98
N ARG A 416 -14.03 -4.33 28.93
CA ARG A 416 -15.04 -3.95 29.93
C ARG A 416 -14.49 -3.09 31.07
N SER A 417 -13.32 -3.44 31.62
CA SER A 417 -12.77 -2.80 32.81
C SER A 417 -12.10 -1.44 32.53
N SER A 418 -11.42 -1.29 31.39
CA SER A 418 -10.73 -0.03 31.02
C SER A 418 -11.71 1.07 30.63
N CYS A 419 -12.78 0.73 29.89
CA CYS A 419 -13.86 1.67 29.56
C CYS A 419 -14.65 2.09 30.81
N CYS A 420 -14.98 1.16 31.70
CA CYS A 420 -15.74 1.46 32.92
C CYS A 420 -14.90 2.25 33.93
N GLY A 421 -13.61 1.90 34.10
CA GLY A 421 -12.67 2.60 34.98
C GLY A 421 -12.34 4.02 34.51
N SER A 422 -12.09 4.23 33.21
CA SER A 422 -11.89 5.56 32.60
C SER A 422 -13.10 6.48 32.79
N THR A 423 -14.30 5.94 32.58
CA THR A 423 -15.56 6.68 32.72
C THR A 423 -15.81 7.09 34.17
N ASN A 424 -15.57 6.19 35.14
CA ASN A 424 -15.67 6.50 36.56
C ASN A 424 -14.59 7.49 37.05
N ARG A 425 -13.36 7.40 36.54
CA ARG A 425 -12.27 8.34 36.90
C ARG A 425 -12.48 9.73 36.30
N ARG A 426 -13.02 9.85 35.08
CA ARG A 426 -13.47 11.14 34.49
C ARG A 426 -14.67 11.73 35.24
N ARG A 427 -15.58 10.89 35.74
CA ARG A 427 -16.70 11.32 36.58
C ARG A 427 -16.19 11.87 37.92
N ASN A 428 -15.29 11.17 38.61
CA ASN A 428 -14.69 11.64 39.87
C ASN A 428 -13.80 12.89 39.71
N LYS A 429 -13.06 13.05 38.60
CA LYS A 429 -12.31 14.30 38.34
C LYS A 429 -13.22 15.51 38.09
N LYS A 430 -14.36 15.33 37.40
CA LYS A 430 -15.37 16.40 37.28
C LYS A 430 -16.03 16.72 38.63
N THR A 431 -16.30 15.72 39.47
CA THR A 431 -16.87 15.94 40.82
C THR A 431 -15.89 16.65 41.76
N MET A 432 -14.58 16.34 41.70
CA MET A 432 -13.53 17.02 42.48
C MET A 432 -13.29 18.47 42.02
N MET A 433 -13.32 18.74 40.71
CA MET A 433 -13.11 20.10 40.19
C MET A 433 -14.27 21.05 40.57
N VAL A 434 -15.50 20.52 40.68
CA VAL A 434 -16.69 21.26 41.14
C VAL A 434 -16.68 21.48 42.68
N THR A 435 -16.09 20.58 43.46
CA THR A 435 -15.96 20.78 44.92
C THR A 435 -14.84 21.76 45.28
N THR A 436 -13.75 21.80 44.51
CA THR A 436 -12.62 22.71 44.76
C THR A 436 -12.94 24.17 44.38
N SER A 437 -13.85 24.41 43.42
CA SER A 437 -14.32 25.77 43.11
C SER A 437 -15.37 26.32 44.10
N CYS A 438 -15.88 25.49 45.01
CA CYS A 438 -16.93 25.87 45.96
C CYS A 438 -16.38 26.20 47.36
N SER A 439 -15.11 25.89 47.67
CA SER A 439 -14.54 26.09 49.01
C SER A 439 -13.66 27.33 49.20
N THR A 440 -13.53 28.21 48.20
CA THR A 440 -12.68 29.44 48.26
C THR A 440 -13.47 30.74 48.27
N ARG A 441 -14.79 30.72 48.55
CA ARG A 441 -15.59 31.95 48.67
C ARG A 441 -16.40 32.01 49.96
N SER A 442 -15.69 32.00 51.09
CA SER A 442 -16.24 32.46 52.37
C SER A 442 -15.09 32.84 53.30
N LYS A 443 -14.81 34.14 53.40
CA LYS A 443 -14.43 34.86 54.63
C LYS A 443 -14.12 36.33 54.30
N GLY A 444 -14.91 37.23 54.90
CA GLY A 444 -14.51 38.60 55.22
C GLY A 444 -15.07 39.72 54.35
N ALA A 445 -16.23 40.26 54.73
CA ALA A 445 -16.45 41.70 54.82
C ALA A 445 -17.85 41.98 55.39
N THR A 446 -17.85 42.32 56.66
CA THR A 446 -18.95 42.94 57.40
C THR A 446 -19.29 44.33 56.89
N ALA A 447 -20.52 44.75 57.20
CA ALA A 447 -20.88 46.06 57.72
C ALA A 447 -21.58 47.10 56.79
N TRP A 448 -22.82 47.39 57.20
CA TRP A 448 -23.59 48.66 57.18
C TRP A 448 -24.77 48.82 56.21
N ALA A 449 -25.89 49.15 56.86
CA ALA A 449 -27.23 49.36 56.36
C ALA A 449 -27.45 50.81 55.93
N ALA A 450 -28.42 51.05 55.03
CA ALA A 450 -29.53 51.99 55.26
C ALA A 450 -30.40 52.15 53.99
N MET A 451 -31.71 51.91 54.19
CA MET A 451 -32.87 52.70 53.75
C MET A 451 -33.07 53.11 52.27
N GLY A 452 -34.32 52.94 51.83
CA GLY A 452 -35.01 54.03 51.12
C GLY A 452 -35.63 53.67 49.77
N THR A 453 -36.93 53.42 49.79
CA THR A 453 -37.87 53.35 48.66
C THR A 453 -37.87 54.63 47.81
N GLY A 454 -37.97 54.50 46.49
CA GLY A 454 -38.20 55.65 45.59
C GLY A 454 -38.37 55.26 44.12
N THR A 455 -39.62 55.27 43.68
CA THR A 455 -40.17 55.12 42.31
C THR A 455 -39.53 56.01 41.23
N THR A 456 -39.45 55.50 39.99
CA THR A 456 -39.97 56.20 38.78
C THR A 456 -40.01 55.30 37.55
N ILE A 457 -41.03 55.56 36.74
CA ILE A 457 -41.58 54.82 35.61
C ILE A 457 -41.04 55.42 34.30
N SER A 458 -40.71 54.59 33.29
CA SER A 458 -41.22 54.73 31.91
C SER A 458 -40.67 53.67 30.94
N SER A 459 -41.61 52.85 30.43
CA SER A 459 -41.82 52.39 29.04
C SER A 459 -40.71 52.63 27.99
N SER A 460 -40.38 51.74 27.04
CA SER A 460 -41.27 50.83 26.31
C SER A 460 -40.50 49.72 25.53
N ALA A 461 -41.20 48.58 25.40
CA ALA A 461 -41.28 47.68 24.23
C ALA A 461 -40.03 46.89 23.73
N ARG A 462 -40.05 45.55 23.95
CA ARG A 462 -40.26 44.57 22.85
C ARG A 462 -40.47 43.14 23.35
N SER A 463 -41.69 42.67 23.06
CA SER A 463 -42.11 41.34 22.58
C SER A 463 -41.22 40.12 22.88
N SER A 464 -41.84 39.20 23.61
CA SER A 464 -41.49 37.81 23.87
C SER A 464 -41.55 36.92 22.61
N SER A 465 -40.58 36.03 22.48
CA SER A 465 -40.74 34.76 21.75
C SER A 465 -39.81 33.69 22.33
N ILE A 466 -40.49 32.74 22.97
CA ILE A 466 -40.16 31.37 23.37
C ILE A 466 -38.86 30.81 22.76
N LYS A 467 -37.86 30.52 23.60
CA LYS A 467 -36.70 29.67 23.28
C LYS A 467 -36.98 28.24 23.74
N LEU A 468 -37.34 27.39 22.80
CA LEU A 468 -37.40 25.94 22.97
C LEU A 468 -35.99 25.36 22.86
N SER A 469 -35.62 24.58 23.88
CA SER A 469 -34.43 23.75 23.99
C SER A 469 -34.23 22.82 22.76
N ARG A 470 -33.04 22.85 22.16
CA ARG A 470 -32.56 21.82 21.22
C ARG A 470 -31.53 20.91 21.92
N PRO A 471 -31.61 19.58 21.72
CA PRO A 471 -30.70 18.62 22.32
C PRO A 471 -29.36 18.55 21.60
N SER A 472 -28.35 18.14 22.37
CA SER A 472 -26.96 17.92 22.02
C SER A 472 -26.72 16.74 21.07
N SER A 473 -25.82 16.99 20.11
CA SER A 473 -24.86 16.07 19.48
C SER A 473 -25.37 14.76 18.87
N THR A 474 -25.55 14.77 17.55
CA THR A 474 -25.36 13.63 16.67
C THR A 474 -24.21 13.92 15.71
N SER A 475 -23.17 13.09 15.78
CA SER A 475 -22.08 12.97 14.83
C SER A 475 -22.57 12.95 13.39
N TRP A 476 -21.99 13.82 12.56
CA TRP A 476 -21.92 13.61 11.13
C TRP A 476 -20.45 13.58 10.72
N ALA A 477 -20.01 12.38 10.38
CA ALA A 477 -18.81 12.13 9.61
C ALA A 477 -19.06 12.61 8.16
N LEU A 478 -18.18 13.45 7.65
CA LEU A 478 -18.06 13.74 6.22
C LEU A 478 -16.59 13.59 5.85
N PHE A 479 -16.32 12.51 5.13
CA PHE A 479 -15.09 12.26 4.38
C PHE A 479 -14.80 13.41 3.41
N PRO A 480 -13.55 13.86 3.30
CA PRO A 480 -12.97 14.25 2.04
C PRO A 480 -12.06 13.12 1.55
N THR A 481 -12.44 12.55 0.42
CA THR A 481 -11.61 11.68 -0.42
C THR A 481 -10.39 12.45 -0.93
N LEU A 482 -9.30 12.43 -0.17
CA LEU A 482 -7.99 12.85 -0.67
C LEU A 482 -7.41 11.73 -1.53
N ARG A 483 -7.53 11.89 -2.86
CA ARG A 483 -6.69 11.18 -3.82
C ARG A 483 -5.24 11.67 -3.66
N PRO A 484 -4.24 10.79 -3.55
CA PRO A 484 -2.86 11.23 -3.65
C PRO A 484 -2.56 11.59 -5.11
N ILE A 485 -2.18 12.85 -5.35
CA ILE A 485 -1.61 13.28 -6.62
C ILE A 485 -0.13 12.88 -6.59
N CYS A 486 0.17 11.69 -7.10
CA CYS A 486 1.52 11.33 -7.53
C CYS A 486 1.85 12.14 -8.78
N VAL A 487 2.82 13.05 -8.67
CA VAL A 487 3.44 13.69 -9.84
C VAL A 487 4.54 12.76 -10.35
N SER A 488 4.14 11.75 -11.11
CA SER A 488 5.02 10.98 -12.00
C SER A 488 4.59 11.29 -13.43
N GLY A 489 5.21 12.28 -14.04
CA GLY A 489 4.95 12.68 -15.42
C GLY A 489 6.13 12.34 -16.30
N LEU A 490 6.02 11.27 -17.09
CA LEU A 490 6.79 11.07 -18.31
C LEU A 490 5.99 10.19 -19.30
N SER A 491 6.03 10.61 -20.58
CA SER A 491 5.54 9.98 -21.83
C SER A 491 4.29 10.63 -22.48
N PRO A 492 4.11 10.53 -23.81
CA PRO A 492 4.64 11.48 -24.78
C PRO A 492 3.54 12.21 -25.58
N TRP A 493 3.95 13.28 -26.27
CA TRP A 493 3.15 14.09 -27.19
C TRP A 493 2.41 13.27 -28.27
N PRO A 494 1.23 13.74 -28.72
CA PRO A 494 1.24 14.43 -30.01
C PRO A 494 0.33 15.69 -30.09
N THR A 495 0.96 16.77 -30.55
CA THR A 495 0.47 17.79 -31.51
C THR A 495 -1.04 18.06 -31.65
N SER A 496 -1.49 19.25 -31.24
CA SER A 496 -2.13 20.28 -32.13
C SER A 496 -2.75 21.45 -31.33
N SER A 497 -2.22 22.67 -31.57
CA SER A 497 -2.90 23.97 -31.84
C SER A 497 -4.39 24.14 -31.40
N CYS A 498 -4.88 25.20 -30.73
CA CYS A 498 -4.57 26.64 -30.66
C CYS A 498 -5.35 27.28 -29.47
N PRO A 499 -4.97 28.48 -28.98
CA PRO A 499 -5.65 29.16 -27.87
C PRO A 499 -6.69 30.19 -28.35
N LYS A 500 -7.82 30.33 -27.64
CA LYS A 500 -8.67 31.53 -27.69
C LYS A 500 -9.12 31.93 -26.29
N TYR A 501 -8.58 33.06 -25.85
CA TYR A 501 -9.12 33.90 -24.78
C TYR A 501 -10.53 34.37 -25.16
N PHE A 502 -11.50 34.28 -24.25
CA PHE A 502 -12.60 35.25 -24.18
C PHE A 502 -13.14 35.35 -22.75
N SER A 503 -13.09 36.57 -22.24
CA SER A 503 -13.68 37.03 -20.99
C SER A 503 -15.22 37.10 -21.09
N ARG A 504 -15.95 36.64 -20.06
CA ARG A 504 -17.17 37.28 -19.51
C ARG A 504 -17.77 36.46 -18.35
N ARG A 505 -17.99 37.10 -17.19
CA ARG A 505 -18.95 36.72 -16.14
C ARG A 505 -20.32 37.38 -16.45
N PRO A 506 -21.39 37.16 -15.66
CA PRO A 506 -22.11 35.92 -15.36
C PRO A 506 -23.64 36.10 -15.60
N SER A 507 -24.47 35.13 -15.14
CA SER A 507 -25.93 35.18 -14.88
C SER A 507 -26.73 34.05 -15.58
N PRO A 508 -27.86 33.60 -15.00
CA PRO A 508 -28.11 32.18 -14.77
C PRO A 508 -29.32 31.65 -15.54
N TRP A 509 -29.26 30.39 -15.98
CA TRP A 509 -30.46 29.68 -16.45
C TRP A 509 -30.50 28.25 -15.92
N VAL A 510 -31.53 28.05 -15.10
CA VAL A 510 -32.16 26.82 -14.65
C VAL A 510 -32.48 25.91 -15.83
N TRP A 511 -32.08 24.63 -15.81
CA TRP A 511 -32.84 23.56 -16.46
C TRP A 511 -32.83 22.27 -15.64
N ARG A 512 -34.05 21.82 -15.35
CA ARG A 512 -34.43 20.52 -14.80
C ARG A 512 -33.91 19.37 -15.67
N CYS A 513 -33.49 18.28 -15.05
CA CYS A 513 -33.49 16.97 -15.69
C CYS A 513 -34.51 16.06 -15.01
N HIS A 514 -35.44 15.56 -15.84
CA HIS A 514 -36.46 14.59 -15.51
C HIS A 514 -35.82 13.23 -15.19
N SER A 515 -36.12 12.72 -13.99
CA SER A 515 -36.02 11.32 -13.61
C SER A 515 -37.27 10.54 -14.02
N ARG A 516 -37.09 9.30 -14.51
CA ARG A 516 -37.89 8.06 -14.28
C ARG A 516 -37.90 7.14 -15.53
N PRO A 517 -38.25 5.83 -15.42
CA PRO A 517 -38.14 4.89 -14.28
C PRO A 517 -37.80 3.42 -14.66
N THR A 518 -37.82 2.54 -13.64
CA THR A 518 -38.05 1.06 -13.64
C THR A 518 -36.94 0.16 -14.22
N ALA A 519 -36.54 -0.95 -13.59
CA ALA A 519 -37.36 -1.95 -12.92
C ALA A 519 -36.72 -2.60 -11.68
N SER A 520 -37.63 -3.18 -10.93
CA SER A 520 -37.66 -3.63 -9.54
C SER A 520 -37.30 -5.12 -9.36
N CYS A 521 -36.80 -5.45 -8.16
CA CYS A 521 -37.25 -6.65 -7.45
C CYS A 521 -37.21 -6.40 -5.94
N SER A 522 -38.40 -6.42 -5.34
CA SER A 522 -38.65 -6.29 -3.91
C SER A 522 -38.82 -7.68 -3.32
N ILE A 523 -38.17 -7.97 -2.18
CA ILE A 523 -38.72 -8.89 -1.18
C ILE A 523 -38.60 -8.21 0.18
N ALA A 524 -39.77 -8.05 0.82
CA ALA A 524 -39.98 -7.40 2.09
C ALA A 524 -39.49 -8.28 3.25
N CYS A 525 -38.79 -7.67 4.21
CA CYS A 525 -38.45 -8.31 5.48
C CYS A 525 -39.44 -7.83 6.56
N LEU A 526 -40.32 -8.74 6.97
CA LEU A 526 -41.27 -8.54 8.06
C LEU A 526 -40.56 -8.59 9.41
N ARG A 527 -41.01 -7.70 10.29
CA ARG A 527 -40.54 -7.45 11.65
C ARG A 527 -41.24 -8.40 12.62
N ARG A 528 -40.50 -9.23 13.37
CA ARG A 528 -40.89 -9.72 14.72
C ARG A 528 -39.68 -10.34 15.42
N GLY A 529 -39.49 -9.95 16.68
CA GLY A 529 -38.32 -10.30 17.48
C GLY A 529 -38.48 -11.59 18.28
N SER A 530 -37.33 -12.13 18.71
CA SER A 530 -37.11 -12.70 20.04
C SER A 530 -35.60 -12.88 20.20
N ALA A 531 -35.09 -12.54 21.38
CA ALA A 531 -33.68 -12.54 21.71
C ALA A 531 -33.21 -13.95 22.11
N SER A 532 -32.05 -14.37 21.62
CA SER A 532 -31.18 -15.35 22.30
C SER A 532 -29.70 -15.13 21.91
N PRO A 533 -28.73 -15.23 22.83
CA PRO A 533 -27.34 -14.80 22.58
C PRO A 533 -26.38 -15.98 22.38
N TRP A 534 -26.55 -16.80 21.34
CA TRP A 534 -25.66 -17.96 21.08
C TRP A 534 -25.35 -18.18 19.59
N ALA A 535 -25.16 -17.11 18.82
CA ALA A 535 -24.82 -17.20 17.40
C ALA A 535 -23.84 -16.11 16.95
N SER A 536 -22.64 -16.06 17.57
CA SER A 536 -21.54 -15.21 17.10
C SER A 536 -20.16 -15.86 17.24
N CYS A 537 -20.09 -17.19 17.22
CA CYS A 537 -18.83 -17.94 17.34
C CYS A 537 -18.47 -18.78 16.10
N SER A 538 -19.03 -18.47 14.93
CA SER A 538 -18.76 -19.26 13.71
C SER A 538 -18.67 -18.39 12.46
N VAL A 539 -17.74 -17.43 12.45
CA VAL A 539 -17.26 -16.79 11.21
C VAL A 539 -15.74 -16.61 11.30
N TRP A 540 -15.01 -17.71 11.43
CA TRP A 540 -13.57 -17.79 11.18
C TRP A 540 -13.30 -19.19 10.64
N MET A 541 -13.37 -19.36 9.32
CA MET A 541 -12.70 -20.39 8.52
C MET A 541 -13.23 -20.35 7.08
N CYS A 542 -12.55 -19.58 6.25
CA CYS A 542 -12.41 -19.79 4.80
C CYS A 542 -11.28 -18.86 4.33
N TRP A 543 -10.06 -19.12 4.81
CA TRP A 543 -8.87 -18.65 4.12
C TRP A 543 -8.65 -19.61 2.95
N ASN A 544 -9.20 -19.20 1.81
CA ASN A 544 -8.97 -19.90 0.56
C ASN A 544 -7.56 -19.55 0.09
N VAL A 545 -6.69 -20.53 0.20
CA VAL A 545 -5.37 -20.59 -0.43
C VAL A 545 -5.59 -20.59 -1.94
N SER A 546 -5.51 -19.41 -2.56
CA SER A 546 -5.22 -19.20 -3.98
C SER A 546 -5.12 -17.70 -4.26
N CYS A 547 -3.97 -17.12 -3.95
CA CYS A 547 -3.51 -15.88 -4.57
C CYS A 547 -2.27 -16.23 -5.39
N THR A 548 -2.51 -16.83 -6.55
CA THR A 548 -1.56 -16.83 -7.66
C THR A 548 -1.31 -15.37 -8.02
N LEU A 549 -0.07 -14.90 -7.83
CA LEU A 549 0.43 -13.68 -8.45
C LEU A 549 0.31 -13.85 -9.97
N CYS A 550 -0.81 -13.41 -10.53
CA CYS A 550 -0.94 -13.17 -11.95
C CYS A 550 -0.27 -11.83 -12.23
N VAL A 551 1.01 -11.89 -12.58
CA VAL A 551 1.78 -10.79 -13.13
C VAL A 551 1.11 -10.39 -14.45
N CYS A 552 0.33 -9.32 -14.44
CA CYS A 552 -0.14 -8.65 -15.64
C CYS A 552 1.03 -7.93 -16.33
N ILE A 553 1.84 -8.67 -17.09
CA ILE A 553 2.64 -8.09 -18.17
C ILE A 553 1.65 -7.82 -19.32
N GLY A 554 1.30 -6.55 -19.49
CA GLY A 554 0.50 -6.08 -20.62
C GLY A 554 1.32 -6.17 -21.91
N TRP A 555 1.15 -7.27 -22.66
CA TRP A 555 1.50 -7.31 -24.07
C TRP A 555 0.28 -6.88 -24.89
N SER A 556 0.36 -5.65 -25.41
CA SER A 556 -0.55 -5.13 -26.42
C SER A 556 -0.23 -5.80 -27.76
N SER A 557 -1.11 -6.67 -28.23
CA SER A 557 -1.18 -7.06 -29.65
C SER A 557 -2.64 -7.05 -30.08
N ARG A 558 -3.01 -5.94 -30.72
CA ARG A 558 -4.30 -5.70 -31.33
C ARG A 558 -4.22 -6.26 -32.76
N ALA A 559 -4.82 -7.43 -33.01
CA ALA A 559 -5.06 -7.93 -34.35
C ALA A 559 -6.51 -8.39 -34.47
N SER A 560 -7.28 -7.57 -35.19
CA SER A 560 -8.70 -7.68 -35.46
C SER A 560 -8.99 -8.86 -36.39
N PHE A 561 -9.86 -9.77 -35.98
CA PHE A 561 -10.45 -10.78 -36.86
C PHE A 561 -11.87 -10.33 -37.24
N THR A 562 -12.02 -9.76 -38.44
CA THR A 562 -13.30 -9.56 -39.11
C THR A 562 -13.50 -10.65 -40.16
N ARG A 563 -14.64 -11.35 -40.09
CA ARG A 563 -15.14 -12.26 -41.13
C ARG A 563 -15.21 -11.57 -42.51
N PRO A 564 -15.19 -12.36 -43.60
CA PRO A 564 -16.14 -12.09 -44.67
C PRO A 564 -16.95 -13.34 -45.06
N VAL A 565 -18.15 -13.06 -45.55
CA VAL A 565 -19.05 -13.97 -46.27
C VAL A 565 -19.04 -13.55 -47.74
N GLU A 566 -19.12 -14.55 -48.63
CA GLU A 566 -19.76 -14.60 -49.96
C GLU A 566 -18.92 -14.93 -51.23
N ARG A 567 -19.30 -16.10 -51.79
CA ARG A 567 -19.55 -16.48 -53.21
C ARG A 567 -18.45 -16.84 -54.23
N SER A 568 -18.62 -18.09 -54.71
CA SER A 568 -18.56 -18.64 -56.08
C SER A 568 -17.22 -18.86 -56.83
N SER A 569 -17.07 -20.13 -57.22
CA SER A 569 -16.15 -20.86 -58.14
C SER A 569 -16.04 -20.32 -59.59
N PRO A 570 -15.32 -21.00 -60.53
CA PRO A 570 -14.01 -21.70 -60.51
C PRO A 570 -13.08 -21.26 -61.69
N HIS A 571 -11.80 -21.68 -61.73
CA HIS A 571 -11.08 -22.07 -62.97
C HIS A 571 -9.65 -22.61 -62.71
N THR A 572 -9.46 -23.88 -63.07
CA THR A 572 -8.31 -24.51 -63.78
C THR A 572 -7.00 -23.72 -64.02
N THR A 573 -5.84 -24.25 -63.62
CA THR A 573 -4.84 -24.93 -64.50
C THR A 573 -3.47 -25.19 -63.82
N LEU A 574 -2.99 -26.42 -64.01
CA LEU A 574 -1.62 -26.97 -64.06
C LEU A 574 -0.42 -25.99 -64.08
N ARG A 575 0.65 -26.33 -63.33
CA ARG A 575 1.90 -26.93 -63.87
C ARG A 575 2.97 -27.13 -62.77
N HIS A 576 3.54 -28.35 -62.81
CA HIS A 576 4.79 -28.89 -62.26
C HIS A 576 5.05 -28.89 -60.76
#